data_AF-A0A2W7S8Q4-F1
#
_entry.id   AF-A0A2W7S8Q4-F1
#
_cell.length_a   1.000
_cell.length_b   1.000
_cell.length_c   1.000
_cell.angle_alpha   90.00
_cell.angle_beta   90.00
_cell.angle_gamma   90.00
#
_symmetry.space_group_name_H-M   'P 1'
#
loop_
_entity.id
_entity.type
_entity.pdbx_description
1 polymer ?
#
loop_
_entity_poly.entity_id
_entity_poly.type
_entity_poly.pdbx_seq_one_letter_code
_entity_poly.pdbx_strand_id
1 'polypeptide(L)'
;MDQKLNQLLEQLYIFLRDQGFSAQSETIRKLIYCVEINDVKKFRKEFKSSMIWGGVGSIRDIDLRDREKQNKLNVYMKELKELGSKV
;
A
#
# COMPACT_ATOMS: atom_id res chain seq x y z
N MET A 1 -15.40 -6.89 -4.57
CA MET A 1 -14.18 -6.11 -4.91
C MET A 1 -13.05 -7.08 -5.24
N ASP A 2 -11.98 -6.66 -5.93
CA ASP A 2 -10.94 -7.55 -6.49
C ASP A 2 -10.16 -8.31 -5.40
N GLN A 3 -10.30 -9.64 -5.36
CA GLN A 3 -9.65 -10.52 -4.37
C GLN A 3 -8.11 -10.42 -4.43
N LYS A 4 -7.55 -10.13 -5.62
CA LYS A 4 -6.10 -9.95 -5.79
C LYS A 4 -5.62 -8.66 -5.14
N LEU A 5 -6.40 -7.59 -5.24
CA LEU A 5 -6.08 -6.32 -4.60
C LEU A 5 -6.06 -6.47 -3.07
N ASN A 6 -7.05 -7.15 -2.49
CA ASN A 6 -7.10 -7.32 -1.04
C ASN A 6 -5.90 -8.12 -0.52
N GLN A 7 -5.55 -9.22 -1.19
CA GLN A 7 -4.36 -10.02 -0.85
C GLN A 7 -3.08 -9.20 -0.95
N LEU A 8 -2.93 -8.38 -2.00
CA LEU A 8 -1.77 -7.51 -2.17
C LEU A 8 -1.66 -6.48 -1.05
N LEU A 9 -2.78 -5.84 -0.67
CA LEU A 9 -2.81 -4.86 0.41
C LEU A 9 -2.44 -5.49 1.76
N GLU A 10 -2.93 -6.69 2.05
CA GLU A 10 -2.56 -7.45 3.25
C GLU A 10 -1.06 -7.78 3.28
N GLN A 11 -0.51 -8.26 2.17
CA GLN A 11 0.92 -8.55 2.06
C GLN A 11 1.78 -7.30 2.26
N LEU A 12 1.40 -6.18 1.63
CA LEU A 12 2.11 -4.91 1.78
C LEU A 12 2.02 -4.37 3.21
N TYR A 13 0.84 -4.48 3.84
CA TYR A 13 0.64 -4.12 5.25
C TYR A 13 1.59 -4.90 6.18
N ILE A 14 1.61 -6.23 6.06
CA ILE A 14 2.47 -7.10 6.85
C ILE A 14 3.94 -6.75 6.61
N PHE A 15 4.34 -6.60 5.34
CA PHE A 15 5.70 -6.26 4.98
C PHE A 15 6.15 -4.95 5.62
N LEU A 16 5.37 -3.88 5.50
CA LEU A 16 5.72 -2.57 6.07
C LEU A 16 5.77 -2.61 7.61
N ARG A 17 4.81 -3.29 8.24
CA ARG A 17 4.77 -3.45 9.70
C ARG A 17 6.01 -4.17 10.20
N ASP A 18 6.38 -5.28 9.56
CA ASP A 18 7.52 -6.11 9.96
C ASP A 18 8.87 -5.43 9.69
N GLN A 19 8.91 -4.44 8.78
CA GLN A 19 10.07 -3.57 8.58
C GLN A 19 10.07 -2.32 9.49
N GLY A 20 9.08 -2.15 10.37
CA GLY A 20 9.01 -1.05 11.34
C GLY A 20 8.38 0.24 10.82
N PHE A 21 7.75 0.24 9.63
CA PHE A 21 7.10 1.41 9.04
C PHE A 21 5.63 1.52 9.48
N SER A 22 5.40 1.78 10.76
CA SER A 22 4.06 1.73 11.37
C SER A 22 3.06 2.71 10.77
N ALA A 23 3.48 3.95 10.48
CA ALA A 23 2.60 4.97 9.92
C ALA A 23 2.15 4.62 8.49
N GLN A 24 3.06 4.02 7.73
CA GLN A 24 2.85 3.55 6.37
C GLN A 24 1.99 2.30 6.36
N SER A 25 2.23 1.33 7.26
CA SER A 25 1.39 0.14 7.39
C SER A 25 -0.05 0.53 7.76
N GLU A 26 -0.25 1.48 8.69
CA GLU A 26 -1.59 1.97 9.02
C GLU A 26 -2.30 2.65 7.83
N THR A 27 -1.53 3.31 6.95
CA THR A 27 -2.08 3.86 5.70
C THR A 27 -2.62 2.76 4.79
N ILE A 28 -1.90 1.64 4.67
CA ILE A 28 -2.38 0.47 3.91
C ILE A 28 -3.58 -0.19 4.61
N ARG A 29 -3.59 -0.26 5.94
CA ARG A 29 -4.73 -0.80 6.71
C ARG A 29 -6.03 -0.04 6.42
N LYS A 30 -5.96 1.28 6.23
CA LYS A 30 -7.13 2.07 5.81
C LYS A 30 -7.66 1.66 4.44
N LEU A 31 -6.79 1.33 3.49
CA LEU A 31 -7.20 0.83 2.18
C LEU A 31 -7.89 -0.53 2.27
N ILE A 32 -7.32 -1.45 3.05
CA ILE A 32 -7.94 -2.77 3.33
C ILE A 32 -9.35 -2.57 3.87
N TYR A 33 -9.51 -1.73 4.89
CA TYR A 33 -10.83 -1.42 5.45
C TYR A 33 -11.80 -0.88 4.41
N CYS A 34 -11.37 0.03 3.52
CA CYS A 34 -12.23 0.55 2.46
C CYS A 34 -12.69 -0.55 1.48
N VAL A 35 -11.80 -1.52 1.19
CA VAL A 35 -12.12 -2.68 0.35
C VAL A 35 -13.13 -3.60 1.04
N GLU A 36 -12.93 -3.89 2.32
CA GLU A 36 -13.81 -4.75 3.14
C GLU A 36 -15.25 -4.21 3.21
N ILE A 37 -15.41 -2.90 3.43
CA ILE A 37 -16.74 -2.26 3.52
C ILE A 37 -17.33 -1.90 2.14
N ASN A 38 -16.65 -2.27 1.05
CA ASN A 38 -16.97 -1.92 -0.32
C ASN A 38 -17.14 -0.40 -0.60
N ASP A 39 -16.41 0.47 0.10
CA ASP A 39 -16.46 1.93 -0.09
C ASP A 39 -15.41 2.41 -1.09
N VAL A 40 -15.77 2.34 -2.38
CA VAL A 40 -14.91 2.75 -3.51
C VAL A 40 -14.53 4.23 -3.45
N LYS A 41 -15.43 5.11 -2.99
CA LYS A 41 -15.16 6.55 -2.94
C LYS A 41 -14.08 6.85 -1.91
N LYS A 42 -14.19 6.26 -0.72
CA LYS A 42 -13.20 6.38 0.34
C LYS A 42 -11.88 5.72 -0.08
N PHE A 43 -11.94 4.54 -0.69
CA PHE A 43 -10.75 3.87 -1.24
C PHE A 43 -9.99 4.81 -2.18
N ARG A 44 -10.64 5.41 -3.18
CA ARG A 44 -9.98 6.31 -4.15
C ARG A 44 -9.37 7.54 -3.49
N LYS A 45 -10.00 8.07 -2.45
CA LYS A 45 -9.47 9.22 -1.69
C LYS A 45 -8.20 8.82 -0.93
N GLU A 46 -8.25 7.74 -0.17
CA GLU A 46 -7.11 7.24 0.60
C GLU A 46 -5.98 6.76 -0.33
N PHE A 47 -6.33 6.11 -1.45
CA PHE A 47 -5.38 5.62 -2.43
C PHE A 47 -4.56 6.74 -3.03
N LYS A 48 -5.12 7.93 -3.24
CA LYS A 48 -4.40 9.12 -3.74
C LYS A 48 -3.62 9.86 -2.65
N SER A 49 -3.55 9.34 -1.43
CA SER A 49 -2.83 9.97 -0.33
C SER A 49 -1.34 10.13 -0.66
N SER A 50 -0.77 11.28 -0.27
CA SER A 50 0.66 11.54 -0.33
C SER A 50 1.48 10.49 0.43
N MET A 51 0.95 9.99 1.55
CA MET A 51 1.60 8.92 2.33
C MET A 51 1.86 7.64 1.53
N ILE A 52 1.17 7.42 0.41
CA ILE A 52 1.41 6.28 -0.49
C ILE A 52 2.33 6.66 -1.65
N TRP A 53 1.97 7.71 -2.41
CA TRP A 53 2.57 7.97 -3.72
C TRP A 53 3.66 9.04 -3.76
N GLY A 54 3.83 9.82 -2.70
CA GLY A 54 4.91 10.80 -2.63
C GLY A 54 4.76 11.85 -1.54
N GLY A 55 5.87 12.47 -1.17
CA GLY A 55 5.96 13.38 -0.03
C GLY A 55 6.86 12.75 1.04
N VAL A 56 7.52 13.58 1.84
CA VAL A 56 8.54 13.13 2.79
C VAL A 56 7.97 12.03 3.70
N GLY A 57 8.58 10.85 3.66
CA GLY A 57 8.17 9.69 4.45
C GLY A 57 7.04 8.85 3.83
N SER A 58 6.70 9.04 2.56
CA SER A 58 5.74 8.19 1.86
C SER A 58 6.26 6.74 1.71
N ILE A 59 5.34 5.80 1.46
CA ILE A 59 5.70 4.39 1.19
C ILE A 59 6.67 4.28 0.02
N ARG A 60 6.45 5.09 -1.02
CA ARG A 60 7.30 5.12 -2.21
C ARG A 60 8.72 5.60 -1.93
N ASP A 61 8.91 6.45 -0.92
CA ASP A 61 10.22 7.02 -0.55
C ASP A 61 10.97 6.17 0.48
N ILE A 62 10.42 5.02 0.90
CA ILE A 62 11.11 4.11 1.81
C ILE A 62 12.37 3.55 1.12
N ASP A 63 13.50 3.72 1.81
CA ASP A 63 14.76 3.05 1.51
C ASP A 63 15.09 2.03 2.61
N LEU A 64 14.99 0.75 2.25
CA LEU A 64 15.22 -0.39 3.13
C LEU A 64 16.70 -0.79 3.28
N ARG A 65 17.62 -0.18 2.51
CA ARG A 65 19.05 -0.53 2.38
C ARG A 65 19.36 -1.95 1.88
N ASP A 66 18.52 -2.93 2.22
CA ASP A 66 18.49 -4.28 1.71
C ASP A 66 17.86 -4.31 0.32
N ARG A 67 18.64 -4.70 -0.69
CA ARG A 67 18.20 -4.71 -2.09
C ARG A 67 17.07 -5.69 -2.36
N GLU A 68 17.04 -6.84 -1.70
CA GLU A 68 15.99 -7.84 -1.92
C GLU A 68 14.66 -7.32 -1.38
N LYS A 69 14.68 -6.74 -0.17
CA LYS A 69 13.50 -6.13 0.43
C LYS A 69 13.05 -4.89 -0.33
N GLN A 70 13.99 -4.06 -0.80
CA GLN A 70 13.66 -2.90 -1.64
C GLN A 70 13.00 -3.33 -2.95
N ASN A 71 13.52 -4.37 -3.60
CA ASN A 71 12.89 -4.92 -4.81
C ASN A 71 11.49 -5.46 -4.51
N LYS A 72 11.30 -6.16 -3.39
CA LYS A 72 9.99 -6.65 -2.98
C LYS A 72 8.99 -5.50 -2.76
N LEU A 73 9.41 -4.42 -2.10
CA LEU A 73 8.59 -3.22 -1.96
C LEU A 73 8.23 -2.60 -3.31
N ASN A 74 9.21 -2.48 -4.22
CA ASN A 74 9.00 -1.93 -5.56
C ASN A 74 7.99 -2.76 -6.36
N VAL A 75 8.03 -4.09 -6.25
CA VAL A 75 7.06 -5.00 -6.87
C VAL A 75 5.67 -4.76 -6.31
N TYR A 76 5.51 -4.75 -4.98
CA TYR A 76 4.22 -4.47 -4.35
C TYR A 76 3.65 -3.11 -4.76
N MET A 77 4.48 -2.07 -4.79
CA MET A 77 4.04 -0.72 -5.18
C MET A 77 3.64 -0.65 -6.66
N LYS A 78 4.33 -1.38 -7.54
CA LYS A 78 3.96 -1.48 -8.96
C LYS A 78 2.62 -2.18 -9.13
N GLU A 79 2.45 -3.36 -8.51
CA GLU A 79 1.20 -4.12 -8.57
C GLU A 79 0.03 -3.33 -7.96
N LEU A 80 0.28 -2.60 -6.86
CA LEU A 80 -0.72 -1.79 -6.19
C LEU A 80 -1.21 -0.66 -7.10
N LYS A 81 -0.28 -0.04 -7.85
CA LYS A 81 -0.62 0.99 -8.83
C LYS A 81 -1.49 0.41 -9.95
N GLU A 82 -1.15 -0.76 -10.46
CA GLU A 82 -1.86 -1.40 -11.56
C GLU A 82 -3.27 -1.88 -11.17
N LEU A 83 -3.41 -2.51 -10.00
CA LEU A 83 -4.70 -3.02 -9.51
C LEU A 83 -5.57 -1.90 -8.95
N GLY A 84 -5.01 -1.02 -8.12
CA GLY A 84 -5.75 0.07 -7.47
C GLY A 84 -6.28 1.12 -8.46
N SER A 85 -5.63 1.29 -9.62
CA SER A 85 -6.13 2.20 -10.67
C SER A 85 -7.37 1.66 -11.41
N LYS A 86 -7.68 0.37 -11.26
CA LYS A 86 -8.84 -0.28 -11.90
C LYS A 86 -10.11 -0.25 -11.02
N VAL A 87 -9.99 0.20 -9.77
CA VAL A 87 -11.08 0.34 -8.79
C VAL A 87 -11.76 1.69 -8.92
#